data_AF-A0ABD5X706-F1
#
_entry.id   AF-A0ABD5X706-F1
#
_cell.length_a   1.000
_cell.length_b   1.000
_cell.length_c   1.000
_cell.angle_alpha   90.00
_cell.angle_beta   90.00
_cell.angle_gamma   90.00
#
_symmetry.space_group_name_H-M   'P 1'
#
loop_
_entity.id
_entity.type
_entity.pdbx_description
1 polymer ?
#
loop_
_entity_poly.entity_id
_entity_poly.type
_entity_poly.pdbx_seq_one_letter_code
_entity_poly.pdbx_strand_id
1 'polypeptide(L)'
;MSLLVGAFVNKSQGNTADNEKLTTVRSFCPVDRDNAAKRMSYSGWAGQLITYLAAERRVVAVSTGGALFVLLLVPMLLPLITLHSIATSLASYAVGLKVDTDVLAGLAVAGGYLSTAEDELNEEQTSLAAERDAFIEFADAVASMSTANQPTYGTTTARVSKTRQGRQQLEQVKETYHNTILALPDFQREYDETLFEHISAEFGSDVASVIISGHQFSDPVKQLLVEQARQSAKQRQNLIDSVRSEQRSLRRSRSKLDSTRSCLRSHSKADLRAYSFDTLVETESTLRDAQEQCESVLETRQQDIHAANNRFSCQEGFLQEYLYKDAPFTFPALCTGITHIEQLDERRTLLARTLSQRG
;
A
#
# COMPACT_ATOMS: atom_id res chain seq x y z
N MET A 1 -32.71 -23.90 -43.60
CA MET A 1 -31.88 -24.26 -42.42
C MET A 1 -30.53 -24.86 -42.88
N SER A 2 -29.65 -24.05 -43.48
CA SER A 2 -28.24 -24.42 -43.78
C SER A 2 -27.30 -23.21 -43.90
N LEU A 3 -27.77 -21.99 -43.61
CA LEU A 3 -27.00 -20.76 -43.78
C LEU A 3 -26.68 -20.03 -42.45
N LEU A 4 -27.22 -20.48 -41.32
CA LEU A 4 -26.96 -19.89 -39.99
C LEU A 4 -25.87 -20.63 -39.19
N VAL A 5 -25.56 -21.88 -39.52
CA VAL A 5 -24.52 -22.67 -38.83
C VAL A 5 -23.11 -22.30 -39.32
N GLY A 6 -22.97 -21.83 -40.56
CA GLY A 6 -21.67 -21.43 -41.13
C GLY A 6 -21.10 -20.12 -40.57
N ALA A 7 -21.93 -19.24 -40.03
CA ALA A 7 -21.48 -17.98 -39.44
C ALA A 7 -20.96 -18.12 -38.00
N PHE A 8 -21.31 -19.21 -37.30
CA PHE A 8 -20.94 -19.44 -35.91
C PHE A 8 -19.54 -20.06 -35.76
N VAL A 9 -19.07 -20.82 -36.76
CA VAL A 9 -17.75 -21.48 -36.72
C VAL A 9 -16.61 -20.52 -37.12
N ASN A 10 -16.87 -19.51 -37.96
CA ASN A 10 -15.83 -18.62 -38.49
C ASN A 10 -15.44 -17.46 -37.55
N LYS A 11 -16.15 -17.27 -36.43
CA LYS A 11 -15.84 -16.20 -35.45
C LYS A 11 -15.03 -16.68 -34.24
N SER A 12 -14.66 -17.97 -34.19
CA SER A 12 -13.81 -18.53 -33.11
C SER A 12 -12.30 -18.45 -33.38
N GLN A 13 -11.88 -18.00 -34.58
CA GLN A 13 -10.46 -17.82 -34.92
C GLN A 13 -9.95 -16.37 -34.82
N GLY A 14 -10.79 -15.43 -34.37
CA GLY A 14 -10.40 -14.03 -34.15
C GLY A 14 -10.21 -13.73 -32.67
N ASN A 15 -9.32 -14.44 -31.96
CA ASN A 15 -9.01 -14.09 -30.56
C ASN A 15 -7.53 -14.29 -30.15
N THR A 16 -6.63 -13.84 -31.02
CA THR A 16 -5.21 -13.66 -30.67
C THR A 16 -4.96 -12.30 -30.00
N ALA A 17 -5.83 -11.30 -30.20
CA ALA A 17 -5.68 -9.95 -29.65
C ALA A 17 -6.23 -9.78 -28.21
N ASP A 18 -7.29 -10.48 -27.79
CA ASP A 18 -7.75 -10.40 -26.38
C ASP A 18 -6.94 -11.33 -25.45
N ASN A 19 -6.31 -12.38 -26.00
CA ASN A 19 -5.35 -13.19 -25.24
C ASN A 19 -4.10 -12.40 -24.84
N GLU A 20 -3.63 -11.46 -25.68
CA GLU A 20 -2.47 -10.60 -25.38
C GLU A 20 -2.76 -9.61 -24.23
N LYS A 21 -3.99 -9.09 -24.18
CA LYS A 21 -4.49 -8.25 -23.07
C LYS A 21 -4.62 -9.03 -21.76
N LEU A 22 -5.09 -10.28 -21.81
CA LEU A 22 -5.23 -11.14 -20.63
C LEU A 22 -3.87 -11.61 -20.07
N THR A 23 -2.84 -11.79 -20.90
CA THR A 23 -1.47 -12.05 -20.42
C THR A 23 -0.81 -10.85 -19.72
N THR A 24 -1.17 -9.63 -20.12
CA THR A 24 -0.66 -8.39 -19.49
C THR A 24 -1.26 -8.16 -18.09
N VAL A 25 -2.45 -8.70 -17.83
CA VAL A 25 -3.14 -8.62 -16.52
C VAL A 25 -2.70 -9.75 -15.58
N ARG A 26 -2.26 -10.90 -16.11
CA ARG A 26 -1.77 -12.06 -15.34
C ARG A 26 -0.48 -11.82 -14.54
N SER A 27 0.28 -10.75 -14.81
CA SER A 27 1.57 -10.47 -14.16
C SER A 27 1.48 -9.82 -12.77
N PHE A 28 0.28 -9.59 -12.24
CA PHE A 28 0.07 -8.84 -10.98
C PHE A 28 -0.46 -9.68 -9.81
N CYS A 29 -0.42 -11.02 -9.90
CA CYS A 29 -0.62 -11.94 -8.77
C CYS A 29 0.64 -12.79 -8.56
N PRO A 30 0.99 -13.18 -7.33
CA PRO A 30 2.30 -13.72 -6.99
C PRO A 30 2.41 -15.18 -7.43
N VAL A 31 2.70 -15.39 -8.71
CA VAL A 31 3.24 -16.65 -9.20
C VAL A 31 4.45 -16.29 -10.05
N ASP A 32 5.63 -16.60 -9.50
CA ASP A 32 6.93 -16.63 -10.17
C ASP A 32 7.76 -15.34 -10.14
N ARG A 33 8.57 -15.19 -9.09
CA ARG A 33 9.48 -14.04 -8.85
C ARG A 33 10.76 -14.05 -9.69
N ASP A 34 11.05 -15.07 -10.51
CA ASP A 34 12.38 -15.21 -11.16
C ASP A 34 12.45 -15.06 -12.69
N ASN A 35 11.32 -14.89 -13.39
CA ASN A 35 11.32 -14.89 -14.87
C ASN A 35 11.05 -13.53 -15.55
N ALA A 36 10.78 -12.47 -14.79
CA ALA A 36 10.36 -11.18 -15.35
C ALA A 36 11.48 -10.36 -16.03
N ALA A 37 12.76 -10.63 -15.75
CA ALA A 37 13.87 -9.81 -16.23
C ALA A 37 14.34 -10.13 -17.68
N LYS A 38 13.78 -11.15 -18.35
CA LYS A 38 14.41 -11.70 -19.59
C LYS A 38 13.55 -11.66 -20.85
N ARG A 39 12.39 -11.01 -20.86
CA ARG A 39 11.51 -10.96 -22.06
C ARG A 39 10.89 -9.57 -22.30
N MET A 40 11.73 -8.55 -22.44
CA MET A 40 11.32 -7.25 -22.98
C MET A 40 11.92 -7.07 -24.39
N SER A 41 11.09 -7.16 -25.44
CA SER A 41 11.43 -6.66 -26.79
C SER A 41 10.16 -6.30 -27.59
N TYR A 42 9.75 -5.05 -27.42
CA TYR A 42 9.09 -4.08 -28.32
C TYR A 42 7.99 -4.47 -29.33
N SER A 43 6.88 -3.70 -29.29
CA SER A 43 6.60 -2.68 -30.33
C SER A 43 5.55 -1.65 -29.88
N GLY A 44 5.84 -0.35 -29.97
CA GLY A 44 4.79 0.69 -30.02
C GLY A 44 5.08 2.04 -29.39
N TRP A 45 5.75 2.11 -28.23
CA TRP A 45 5.84 3.37 -27.46
C TRP A 45 7.26 3.78 -27.00
N ALA A 46 8.30 3.11 -27.49
CA ALA A 46 9.68 3.36 -27.08
C ALA A 46 10.42 4.46 -27.84
N GLY A 47 9.75 5.15 -28.78
CA GLY A 47 10.37 6.22 -29.58
C GLY A 47 10.46 7.59 -28.88
N GLN A 48 9.73 7.80 -27.78
CA GLN A 48 9.64 9.13 -27.14
C GLN A 48 10.30 9.22 -25.76
N LEU A 49 10.66 8.10 -25.11
CA LEU A 49 11.33 8.13 -23.80
C LEU A 49 12.87 8.12 -23.88
N ILE A 50 13.45 7.68 -25.01
CA ILE A 50 14.92 7.70 -25.23
C ILE A 50 15.41 9.12 -25.56
N THR A 51 14.56 9.97 -26.14
CA THR A 51 14.90 11.35 -26.48
C THR A 51 14.92 12.27 -25.26
N TYR A 52 14.21 11.91 -24.17
CA TYR A 52 14.15 12.75 -22.96
C TYR A 52 15.33 12.49 -22.00
N LEU A 53 15.95 11.30 -22.04
CA LEU A 53 17.10 10.95 -21.18
C LEU A 53 18.47 11.10 -21.87
N ALA A 54 18.51 11.57 -23.12
CA ALA A 54 19.76 11.85 -23.85
C ALA A 54 20.17 13.34 -23.89
N ALA A 55 19.40 14.26 -23.27
CA ALA A 55 19.58 15.70 -23.45
C ALA A 55 20.34 16.45 -22.35
N GLU A 56 20.77 15.82 -21.25
CA GLU A 56 21.45 16.53 -20.13
C GLU A 56 22.81 15.97 -19.72
N ARG A 57 23.67 15.65 -20.70
CA ARG A 57 25.13 15.62 -20.49
C ARG A 57 25.76 16.89 -21.04
N ARG A 58 25.92 17.91 -20.19
CA ARG A 58 26.95 18.95 -20.39
C ARG A 58 28.15 18.67 -19.50
N VAL A 59 29.28 18.50 -20.18
CA VAL A 59 30.63 18.27 -19.68
C VAL A 59 31.09 19.46 -18.84
N VAL A 60 31.56 19.19 -17.61
CA VAL A 60 32.55 20.04 -16.93
C VAL A 60 33.65 19.12 -16.41
N ALA A 61 34.82 19.22 -17.04
CA ALA A 61 36.05 18.62 -16.59
C ALA A 61 36.69 19.51 -15.51
N VAL A 62 36.87 19.01 -14.29
CA VAL A 62 37.78 19.59 -13.29
C VAL A 62 38.42 18.48 -12.45
N SER A 63 39.74 18.35 -12.64
CA SER A 63 40.79 18.03 -11.66
C SER A 63 40.70 16.75 -10.80
N THR A 64 41.48 15.76 -11.22
CA THR A 64 42.11 14.71 -10.40
C THR A 64 42.71 15.24 -9.09
N GLY A 65 42.13 14.86 -7.95
CA GLY A 65 42.70 15.14 -6.63
C GLY A 65 41.71 14.90 -5.50
N GLY A 66 41.34 13.63 -5.26
CA GLY A 66 40.42 13.29 -4.16
C GLY A 66 39.93 11.85 -4.07
N ALA A 67 40.39 10.95 -4.95
CA ALA A 67 39.91 9.57 -5.02
C ALA A 67 40.68 8.58 -4.11
N LEU A 68 41.51 9.03 -3.17
CA LEU A 68 42.34 8.13 -2.36
C LEU A 68 41.91 7.96 -0.90
N PHE A 69 40.79 8.53 -0.46
CA PHE A 69 40.39 8.45 0.96
C PHE A 69 39.10 7.67 1.25
N VAL A 70 38.40 7.16 0.23
CA VAL A 70 37.14 6.41 0.43
C VAL A 70 37.31 4.89 0.28
N LEU A 71 38.49 4.42 -0.15
CA LEU A 71 38.75 2.99 -0.40
C LEU A 71 39.29 2.19 0.80
N LEU A 72 39.42 2.80 1.99
CA LEU A 72 39.96 2.13 3.18
C LEU A 72 38.95 1.82 4.30
N LEU A 73 37.66 2.18 4.14
CA LEU A 73 36.61 1.91 5.14
C LEU A 73 35.45 1.07 4.61
N VAL A 74 35.66 0.28 3.54
CA VAL A 74 34.61 -0.59 2.98
C VAL A 74 34.75 -2.08 3.37
N PRO A 75 35.87 -2.67 3.84
CA PRO A 75 35.89 -4.11 4.12
C PRO A 75 35.71 -4.47 5.61
N MET A 76 34.79 -3.82 6.35
CA MET A 76 34.45 -4.27 7.72
C MET A 76 32.95 -4.39 8.04
N LEU A 77 32.07 -3.95 7.14
CA LEU A 77 30.61 -4.02 7.32
C LEU A 77 29.90 -4.97 6.35
N LEU A 78 30.63 -5.95 5.80
CA LEU A 78 30.12 -6.87 4.78
C LEU A 78 29.83 -8.34 5.21
N PRO A 79 29.94 -8.77 6.49
CA PRO A 79 29.39 -10.09 6.87
C PRO A 79 28.14 -10.07 7.78
N LEU A 80 27.56 -8.91 8.13
CA LEU A 80 26.40 -8.88 9.06
C LEU A 80 25.05 -8.56 8.41
N ILE A 81 25.03 -7.93 7.23
CA ILE A 81 23.77 -7.59 6.53
C ILE A 81 23.30 -8.75 5.65
N THR A 82 24.21 -9.64 5.21
CA THR A 82 23.87 -10.78 4.35
C THR A 82 23.37 -12.02 5.11
N LEU A 83 23.48 -12.07 6.44
CA LEU A 83 22.88 -13.16 7.23
C LEU A 83 21.44 -12.88 7.68
N HIS A 84 21.03 -11.61 7.87
CA HIS A 84 19.67 -11.31 8.31
C HIS A 84 18.64 -11.43 7.17
N SER A 85 19.03 -11.10 5.93
CA SER A 85 18.17 -11.31 4.74
C SER A 85 18.02 -12.79 4.32
N ILE A 86 18.90 -13.69 4.80
CA ILE A 86 18.77 -15.13 4.55
C ILE A 86 17.95 -15.80 5.67
N ALA A 87 18.03 -15.28 6.91
CA ALA A 87 17.23 -15.80 8.03
C ALA A 87 15.75 -15.42 7.96
N THR A 88 15.40 -14.21 7.50
CA THR A 88 13.99 -13.82 7.26
C THR A 88 13.39 -14.52 6.04
N SER A 89 14.20 -14.83 5.02
CA SER A 89 13.77 -15.63 3.87
C SER A 89 13.51 -17.10 4.24
N LEU A 90 14.22 -17.66 5.23
CA LEU A 90 14.00 -19.02 5.72
C LEU A 90 12.92 -19.14 6.81
N ALA A 91 12.66 -18.07 7.57
CA ALA A 91 11.54 -18.04 8.52
C ALA A 91 10.17 -18.09 7.82
N SER A 92 10.06 -17.48 6.63
CA SER A 92 8.86 -17.60 5.77
C SER A 92 8.70 -18.98 5.13
N TYR A 93 9.74 -19.82 5.12
CA TYR A 93 9.65 -21.24 4.72
C TYR A 93 9.35 -22.18 5.89
N ALA A 94 9.57 -21.73 7.14
CA ALA A 94 9.38 -22.56 8.34
C ALA A 94 7.95 -22.54 8.88
N VAL A 95 7.16 -21.51 8.58
CA VAL A 95 5.70 -21.53 8.78
C VAL A 95 5.06 -22.05 7.50
N GLY A 96 5.01 -23.38 7.36
CA GLY A 96 4.45 -24.09 6.22
C GLY A 96 2.95 -23.87 6.01
N LEU A 97 2.55 -22.66 5.63
CA LEU A 97 1.27 -22.36 5.01
C LEU A 97 1.52 -22.19 3.52
N LYS A 98 1.63 -23.31 2.79
CA LYS A 98 1.17 -23.32 1.40
C LYS A 98 -0.32 -23.03 1.47
N VAL A 99 -0.70 -21.75 1.43
CA VAL A 99 -2.11 -21.41 1.22
C VAL A 99 -2.41 -21.90 -0.18
N ASP A 100 -3.16 -22.99 -0.24
CA ASP A 100 -3.51 -23.66 -1.49
C ASP A 100 -4.14 -22.64 -2.44
N THR A 101 -3.79 -22.67 -3.72
CA THR A 101 -4.40 -21.78 -4.71
C THR A 101 -5.91 -21.94 -4.73
N ASP A 102 -6.41 -23.12 -4.35
CA ASP A 102 -7.84 -23.41 -4.19
C ASP A 102 -8.45 -22.77 -2.95
N VAL A 103 -7.68 -22.57 -1.87
CA VAL A 103 -8.09 -21.84 -0.66
C VAL A 103 -8.08 -20.33 -0.92
N LEU A 104 -7.06 -19.82 -1.62
CA LEU A 104 -6.99 -18.42 -2.07
C LEU A 104 -8.12 -18.11 -3.07
N ALA A 105 -8.35 -18.98 -4.05
CA ALA A 105 -9.48 -18.88 -4.95
C ALA A 105 -10.81 -18.99 -4.17
N GLY A 106 -10.92 -19.89 -3.20
CA GLY A 106 -12.09 -20.02 -2.32
C GLY A 106 -12.39 -18.74 -1.53
N LEU A 107 -11.37 -18.10 -0.96
CA LEU A 107 -11.47 -16.81 -0.27
C LEU A 107 -11.84 -15.66 -1.22
N ALA A 108 -11.25 -15.61 -2.42
CA ALA A 108 -11.61 -14.63 -3.45
C ALA A 108 -13.06 -14.79 -3.91
N VAL A 109 -13.52 -16.03 -4.14
CA VAL A 109 -14.88 -16.39 -4.53
C VAL A 109 -15.89 -16.11 -3.42
N ALA A 110 -15.44 -16.15 -2.16
CA ALA A 110 -16.24 -15.76 -1.01
C ALA A 110 -16.37 -14.23 -0.84
N GLY A 111 -15.65 -13.42 -1.61
CA GLY A 111 -15.52 -11.98 -1.39
C GLY A 111 -14.64 -11.64 -0.17
N GLY A 112 -13.91 -12.64 0.35
CA GLY A 112 -13.12 -12.56 1.57
C GLY A 112 -12.00 -11.52 1.49
N TYR A 113 -11.35 -11.36 0.34
CA TYR A 113 -10.30 -10.35 0.18
C TYR A 113 -10.82 -8.93 0.30
N LEU A 114 -12.01 -8.65 -0.25
CA LEU A 114 -12.59 -7.31 -0.19
C LEU A 114 -13.09 -7.00 1.22
N SER A 115 -13.64 -7.98 1.95
CA SER A 115 -14.01 -7.76 3.36
C SER A 115 -12.79 -7.58 4.25
N THR A 116 -11.80 -8.45 4.14
CA THR A 116 -10.56 -8.32 4.93
C THR A 116 -9.88 -6.99 4.63
N ALA A 117 -9.77 -6.59 3.36
CA ALA A 117 -9.22 -5.29 3.00
C ALA A 117 -10.02 -4.12 3.59
N GLU A 118 -11.35 -4.19 3.64
CA GLU A 118 -12.15 -3.15 4.29
C GLU A 118 -11.90 -3.09 5.80
N ASP A 119 -11.70 -4.25 6.46
CA ASP A 119 -11.40 -4.33 7.87
C ASP A 119 -10.02 -3.70 8.18
N GLU A 120 -8.97 -4.07 7.43
CA GLU A 120 -7.62 -3.47 7.52
C GLU A 120 -7.69 -1.93 7.39
N LEU A 121 -8.44 -1.43 6.41
CA LEU A 121 -8.58 0.02 6.19
C LEU A 121 -9.33 0.74 7.32
N ASN A 122 -10.27 0.07 8.00
CA ASN A 122 -11.01 0.66 9.12
C ASN A 122 -10.15 0.70 10.38
N GLU A 123 -9.38 -0.36 10.63
CA GLU A 123 -8.43 -0.44 11.73
C GLU A 123 -7.34 0.62 11.57
N GLU A 124 -6.71 0.68 10.41
CA GLU A 124 -5.70 1.68 10.06
C GLU A 124 -6.22 3.11 10.22
N GLN A 125 -7.43 3.40 9.72
CA GLN A 125 -8.02 4.73 9.86
C GLN A 125 -8.24 5.11 11.34
N THR A 126 -8.63 4.14 12.17
CA THR A 126 -8.88 4.35 13.60
C THR A 126 -7.58 4.62 14.34
N SER A 127 -6.54 3.82 14.05
CA SER A 127 -5.20 3.99 14.60
C SER A 127 -4.63 5.36 14.25
N LEU A 128 -4.61 5.73 12.97
CA LEU A 128 -4.10 7.03 12.51
C LEU A 128 -4.86 8.22 13.09
N ALA A 129 -6.17 8.09 13.31
CA ALA A 129 -6.97 9.14 13.94
C ALA A 129 -6.57 9.33 15.40
N ALA A 130 -6.36 8.23 16.14
CA ALA A 130 -5.88 8.27 17.51
C ALA A 130 -4.47 8.88 17.59
N GLU A 131 -3.56 8.49 16.71
CA GLU A 131 -2.22 9.09 16.61
C GLU A 131 -2.28 10.59 16.36
N ARG A 132 -3.05 11.03 15.35
CA ARG A 132 -3.23 12.45 15.03
C ARG A 132 -3.68 13.23 16.26
N ASP A 133 -4.69 12.72 16.96
CA ASP A 133 -5.27 13.39 18.11
C ASP A 133 -4.28 13.44 19.29
N ALA A 134 -3.50 12.39 19.50
CA ALA A 134 -2.42 12.36 20.49
C ALA A 134 -1.30 13.38 20.19
N PHE A 135 -0.92 13.54 18.91
CA PHE A 135 0.05 14.57 18.51
C PHE A 135 -0.50 15.99 18.70
N ILE A 136 -1.79 16.20 18.44
CA ILE A 136 -2.46 17.49 18.70
C ILE A 136 -2.48 17.79 20.20
N GLU A 137 -2.86 16.82 21.02
CA GLU A 137 -2.88 16.95 22.48
C GLU A 137 -1.48 17.24 23.04
N PHE A 138 -0.47 16.51 22.57
CA PHE A 138 0.92 16.75 22.95
C PHE A 138 1.35 18.18 22.58
N ALA A 139 1.04 18.64 21.37
CA ALA A 139 1.36 19.99 20.92
C ALA A 139 0.71 21.06 21.81
N ASP A 140 -0.56 20.87 22.18
CA ASP A 140 -1.31 21.80 23.03
C ASP A 140 -0.79 21.81 24.47
N ALA A 141 -0.44 20.64 25.01
CA ALA A 141 0.18 20.52 26.32
C ALA A 141 1.53 21.25 26.36
N VAL A 142 2.43 21.00 25.40
CA VAL A 142 3.74 21.68 25.31
C VAL A 142 3.57 23.19 25.08
N ALA A 143 2.60 23.60 24.27
CA ALA A 143 2.29 25.02 24.04
C ALA A 143 1.84 25.75 25.33
N SER A 144 1.22 25.05 26.29
CA SER A 144 0.81 25.62 27.57
C SER A 144 1.95 25.71 28.62
N MET A 145 3.05 24.98 28.42
CA MET A 145 4.17 24.94 29.38
C MET A 145 4.92 26.27 29.45
N SER A 146 5.38 26.62 30.66
CA SER A 146 6.20 27.82 30.91
C SER A 146 7.68 27.54 30.62
N THR A 147 8.37 28.48 29.98
CA THR A 147 9.81 28.40 29.68
C THR A 147 10.62 29.22 30.68
N ALA A 148 11.92 28.92 30.82
CA ALA A 148 12.80 29.54 31.82
C ALA A 148 13.19 31.02 31.52
N ASN A 149 12.63 31.62 30.46
CA ASN A 149 13.02 32.93 29.93
C ASN A 149 12.17 34.11 30.41
N GLN A 150 11.46 34.00 31.53
CA GLN A 150 11.04 35.21 32.23
C GLN A 150 12.28 35.95 32.77
N PRO A 151 12.45 37.26 32.47
CA PRO A 151 13.62 38.01 32.90
C PRO A 151 13.51 38.33 34.39
N THR A 152 13.98 37.42 35.24
CA THR A 152 14.30 37.73 36.64
C THR A 152 15.70 38.34 36.69
N TYR A 153 15.78 39.64 36.97
CA TYR A 153 17.04 40.34 37.23
C TYR A 153 17.65 39.84 38.55
N GLY A 154 18.86 39.28 38.53
CA GLY A 154 19.70 39.10 39.72
C GLY A 154 20.50 37.78 39.82
N THR A 155 21.82 37.92 39.95
CA THR A 155 22.80 37.07 40.69
C THR A 155 23.00 35.59 40.27
N THR A 156 24.24 35.11 40.38
CA THR A 156 24.76 33.78 39.99
C THR A 156 23.98 32.58 40.56
N THR A 157 23.25 32.76 41.68
CA THR A 157 22.32 31.76 42.24
C THR A 157 21.08 31.52 41.37
N ALA A 158 20.66 32.49 40.56
CA ALA A 158 19.54 32.34 39.62
C ALA A 158 19.87 31.40 38.46
N ARG A 159 21.15 31.27 38.07
CA ARG A 159 21.56 30.42 36.93
C ARG A 159 21.37 28.93 37.24
N VAL A 160 21.75 28.48 38.44
CA VAL A 160 21.55 27.08 38.89
C VAL A 160 20.06 26.76 39.03
N SER A 161 19.26 27.70 39.54
CA SER A 161 17.81 27.53 39.65
C SER A 161 17.12 27.43 38.29
N LYS A 162 17.51 28.25 37.30
CA LYS A 162 16.99 28.19 35.92
C LYS A 162 17.34 26.89 35.20
N THR A 163 18.55 26.34 35.42
CA THR A 163 18.92 25.03 34.85
C THR A 163 18.16 23.89 35.50
N ARG A 164 17.91 23.92 36.82
CA ARG A 164 17.09 22.91 37.50
C ARG A 164 15.65 22.94 37.02
N GLN A 165 15.07 24.13 36.92
CA GLN A 165 13.71 24.32 36.40
C GLN A 165 13.61 23.84 34.94
N GLY A 166 14.57 24.23 34.09
CA GLY A 166 14.70 23.79 32.70
C GLY A 166 14.68 22.27 32.53
N ARG A 167 15.39 21.54 33.41
CA ARG A 167 15.36 20.07 33.43
C ARG A 167 14.01 19.51 33.86
N GLN A 168 13.36 20.08 34.87
CA GLN A 168 12.03 19.64 35.30
C GLN A 168 10.99 19.80 34.17
N GLN A 169 11.09 20.87 33.39
CA GLN A 169 10.20 21.08 32.24
C GLN A 169 10.48 20.10 31.11
N LEU A 170 11.75 19.76 30.84
CA LEU A 170 12.07 18.69 29.87
C LEU A 170 11.58 17.32 30.34
N GLU A 171 11.68 17.00 31.63
CA GLU A 171 11.08 15.78 32.18
C GLU A 171 9.55 15.79 32.04
N GLN A 172 8.90 16.94 32.27
CA GLN A 172 7.46 17.08 32.04
C GLN A 172 7.09 16.89 30.56
N VAL A 173 7.90 17.37 29.61
CA VAL A 173 7.72 17.11 28.18
C VAL A 173 7.82 15.62 27.88
N LYS A 174 8.81 14.91 28.43
CA LYS A 174 8.97 13.46 28.25
C LYS A 174 7.78 12.69 28.83
N GLU A 175 7.33 13.04 30.02
CA GLU A 175 6.17 12.42 30.66
C GLU A 175 4.89 12.68 29.85
N THR A 176 4.72 13.90 29.35
CA THR A 176 3.57 14.23 28.47
C THR A 176 3.61 13.38 27.21
N TYR A 177 4.78 13.28 26.55
CA TYR A 177 4.95 12.46 25.35
C TYR A 177 4.63 10.99 25.60
N HIS A 178 5.11 10.45 26.73
CA HIS A 178 4.84 9.08 27.13
C HIS A 178 3.35 8.85 27.40
N ASN A 179 2.68 9.77 28.09
CA ASN A 179 1.30 9.63 28.49
C ASN A 179 0.29 9.92 27.36
N THR A 180 0.70 10.57 26.27
CA THR A 180 -0.16 10.85 25.12
C THR A 180 0.13 9.92 23.94
N ILE A 181 1.35 9.94 23.42
CA ILE A 181 1.71 9.24 22.18
C ILE A 181 2.05 7.79 22.47
N LEU A 182 2.97 7.52 23.40
CA LEU A 182 3.38 6.14 23.72
C LEU A 182 2.33 5.36 24.52
N ALA A 183 1.29 6.04 25.03
CA ALA A 183 0.17 5.40 25.69
C ALA A 183 -0.85 4.79 24.71
N LEU A 184 -0.71 5.01 23.40
CA LEU A 184 -1.62 4.43 22.42
C LEU A 184 -1.36 2.91 22.30
N PRO A 185 -2.43 2.10 22.11
CA PRO A 185 -2.33 0.63 22.09
C PRO A 185 -1.35 0.06 21.06
N ASP A 186 -1.18 0.72 19.92
CA ASP A 186 -0.36 0.22 18.82
C ASP A 186 1.14 0.47 19.06
N PHE A 187 1.51 1.56 19.75
CA PHE A 187 2.88 1.78 20.21
C PHE A 187 3.30 0.82 21.32
N GLN A 188 2.34 0.34 22.12
CA GLN A 188 2.62 -0.64 23.19
C GLN A 188 2.83 -2.06 22.65
N ARG A 189 2.45 -2.32 21.39
CA ARG A 189 2.53 -3.65 20.75
C ARG A 189 3.65 -3.76 19.73
N GLU A 190 4.01 -2.67 19.04
CA GLU A 190 4.86 -2.72 17.84
C GLU A 190 6.25 -2.07 18.03
N TYR A 191 6.52 -1.40 19.15
CA TYR A 191 7.77 -0.66 19.35
C TYR A 191 8.44 -0.92 20.72
N ASP A 192 9.45 -1.79 20.75
CA ASP A 192 10.49 -1.84 21.81
C ASP A 192 11.54 -0.71 21.63
N GLU A 193 11.23 0.31 20.81
CA GLU A 193 12.12 1.43 20.54
C GLU A 193 12.28 2.31 21.78
N THR A 194 13.51 2.74 22.02
CA THR A 194 13.81 3.71 23.07
C THR A 194 13.11 5.04 22.76
N LEU A 195 12.72 5.79 23.79
CA LEU A 195 12.12 7.13 23.63
C LEU A 195 12.92 8.04 22.67
N PHE A 196 14.25 7.87 22.62
CA PHE A 196 15.11 8.59 21.69
C PHE A 196 14.86 8.21 20.23
N GLU A 197 14.72 6.93 19.91
CA GLU A 197 14.47 6.44 18.54
C GLU A 197 13.12 6.96 18.04
N HIS A 198 12.07 6.83 18.86
CA HIS A 198 10.73 7.28 18.49
C HIS A 198 10.66 8.79 18.26
N ILE A 199 11.24 9.59 19.16
CA ILE A 199 11.32 11.06 18.97
C ILE A 199 12.21 11.41 17.78
N SER A 200 13.27 10.65 17.52
CA SER A 200 14.14 10.89 16.36
C SER A 200 13.42 10.60 15.04
N ALA A 201 12.61 9.55 14.99
CA ALA A 201 11.81 9.20 13.83
C ALA A 201 10.75 10.27 13.53
N GLU A 202 10.09 10.78 14.57
CA GLU A 202 8.99 11.75 14.40
C GLU A 202 9.46 13.20 14.24
N PHE A 203 10.43 13.64 15.05
CA PHE A 203 10.83 15.05 15.13
C PHE A 203 12.26 15.31 14.65
N GLY A 204 13.00 14.26 14.28
CA GLY A 204 14.41 14.34 13.89
C GLY A 204 15.36 14.17 15.08
N SER A 205 16.54 13.63 14.77
CA SER A 205 17.59 13.29 15.76
C SER A 205 18.11 14.49 16.55
N ASP A 206 18.17 15.67 15.94
CA ASP A 206 18.57 16.92 16.62
C ASP A 206 17.57 17.29 17.72
N VAL A 207 16.27 17.16 17.45
CA VAL A 207 15.20 17.44 18.42
C VAL A 207 15.22 16.40 19.55
N ALA A 208 15.38 15.12 19.20
CA ALA A 208 15.52 14.05 20.18
C ALA A 208 16.70 14.28 21.13
N SER A 209 17.86 14.69 20.61
CA SER A 209 19.04 15.02 21.41
C SER A 209 18.76 16.14 22.42
N VAL A 210 18.04 17.19 22.00
CA VAL A 210 17.65 18.30 22.88
C VAL A 210 16.68 17.86 23.96
N ILE A 211 15.71 16.99 23.66
CA ILE A 211 14.75 16.51 24.67
C ILE A 211 15.43 15.57 25.68
N ILE A 212 16.25 14.64 25.20
CA ILE A 212 16.85 13.60 26.04
C ILE A 212 18.02 14.15 26.87
N SER A 213 18.93 14.89 26.23
CA SER A 213 20.21 15.34 26.81
C SER A 213 20.24 16.84 27.14
N GLY A 214 19.17 17.58 26.83
CA GLY A 214 19.09 19.02 27.05
C GLY A 214 19.05 19.42 28.51
N HIS A 215 19.48 20.65 28.77
CA HIS A 215 19.55 21.21 30.13
C HIS A 215 18.58 22.37 30.34
N GLN A 216 17.89 22.83 29.29
CA GLN A 216 16.97 23.97 29.36
C GLN A 216 15.85 23.87 28.32
N PHE A 217 14.61 23.95 28.80
CA PHE A 217 13.42 24.15 27.98
C PHE A 217 13.23 25.66 27.70
N SER A 218 13.67 26.10 26.52
CA SER A 218 13.62 27.50 26.07
C SER A 218 12.46 27.74 25.09
N ASP A 219 12.10 29.01 24.84
CA ASP A 219 11.04 29.35 23.87
C ASP A 219 11.30 28.78 22.46
N PRO A 220 12.53 28.83 21.91
CA PRO A 220 12.81 28.21 20.63
C PRO A 220 12.59 26.69 20.63
N VAL A 221 12.99 25.99 21.70
CA VAL A 221 12.78 24.54 21.82
C VAL A 221 11.29 24.22 21.92
N LYS A 222 10.54 24.99 22.70
CA LYS A 222 9.08 24.87 22.79
C LYS A 222 8.41 25.06 21.43
N GLN A 223 8.74 26.13 20.71
CA GLN A 223 8.18 26.41 19.38
C GLN A 223 8.48 25.29 18.39
N LEU A 224 9.73 24.81 18.38
CA LEU A 224 10.14 23.71 17.52
C LEU A 224 9.36 22.43 17.81
N LEU A 225 9.17 22.06 19.08
CA LEU A 225 8.40 20.86 19.45
C LEU A 225 6.93 20.96 19.06
N VAL A 226 6.31 22.12 19.29
CA VAL A 226 4.92 22.35 18.87
C VAL A 226 4.80 22.27 17.36
N GLU A 227 5.74 22.85 16.62
CA GLU A 227 5.75 22.79 15.15
C GLU A 227 5.91 21.35 14.64
N GLN A 228 6.87 20.59 15.16
CA GLN A 228 7.09 19.19 14.75
C GLN A 228 5.89 18.30 15.09
N ALA A 229 5.32 18.42 16.30
CA ALA A 229 4.13 17.67 16.68
C ALA A 229 2.91 17.99 15.79
N ARG A 230 2.70 19.27 15.45
CA ARG A 230 1.65 19.69 14.52
C ARG A 230 1.91 19.18 13.10
N GLN A 231 3.17 19.07 12.70
CA GLN A 231 3.56 18.50 11.42
C GLN A 231 3.31 16.98 11.38
N SER A 232 3.66 16.22 12.43
CA SER A 232 3.31 14.78 12.54
C SER A 232 1.79 14.57 12.49
N ALA A 233 1.01 15.38 13.21
CA ALA A 233 -0.46 15.33 13.13
C ALA A 233 -0.97 15.60 11.70
N LYS A 234 -0.38 16.56 11.00
CA LYS A 234 -0.74 16.85 9.60
C LYS A 234 -0.37 15.70 8.66
N GLN A 235 0.76 15.03 8.87
CA GLN A 235 1.14 13.85 8.10
C GLN A 235 0.13 12.71 8.29
N ARG A 236 -0.28 12.42 9.53
CA ARG A 236 -1.34 11.43 9.82
C ARG A 236 -2.66 11.82 9.16
N GLN A 237 -3.02 13.10 9.19
CA GLN A 237 -4.23 13.58 8.50
C GLN A 237 -4.17 13.34 6.97
N ASN A 238 -3.03 13.60 6.33
CA ASN A 238 -2.86 13.31 4.90
C ASN A 238 -3.00 11.81 4.62
N LEU A 239 -2.45 10.96 5.49
CA LEU A 239 -2.56 9.51 5.35
C LEU A 239 -4.00 9.02 5.54
N ILE A 240 -4.74 9.56 6.52
CA ILE A 240 -6.18 9.32 6.70
C ILE A 240 -6.95 9.65 5.42
N ASP A 241 -6.61 10.75 4.74
CA ASP A 241 -7.28 11.13 3.50
C ASP A 241 -6.95 10.17 2.34
N SER A 242 -5.73 9.64 2.28
CA SER A 242 -5.36 8.55 1.37
C SER A 242 -6.13 7.25 1.68
N VAL A 243 -6.21 6.84 2.96
CA VAL A 243 -6.98 5.67 3.40
C VAL A 243 -8.45 5.80 3.01
N ARG A 244 -9.07 6.96 3.27
CA ARG A 244 -10.47 7.25 2.86
C ARG A 244 -10.65 7.24 1.35
N SER A 245 -9.65 7.67 0.58
CA SER A 245 -9.70 7.58 -0.87
C SER A 245 -9.67 6.12 -1.33
N GLU A 246 -8.79 5.30 -0.75
CA GLU A 246 -8.71 3.87 -1.02
C GLU A 246 -10.01 3.16 -0.63
N GLN A 247 -10.56 3.39 0.57
CA GLN A 247 -11.84 2.82 1.00
C GLN A 247 -12.97 3.12 0.00
N ARG A 248 -13.07 4.36 -0.51
CA ARG A 248 -14.08 4.73 -1.52
C ARG A 248 -13.86 3.99 -2.84
N SER A 249 -12.61 3.88 -3.28
CA SER A 249 -12.26 3.10 -4.48
C SER A 249 -12.66 1.63 -4.30
N LEU A 250 -12.29 1.03 -3.16
CA LEU A 250 -12.54 -0.37 -2.84
C LEU A 250 -14.04 -0.68 -2.75
N ARG A 251 -14.83 0.14 -2.05
CA ARG A 251 -16.30 0.00 -1.96
C ARG A 251 -16.97 0.06 -3.33
N ARG A 252 -16.49 0.96 -4.21
CA ARG A 252 -16.99 1.07 -5.59
C ARG A 252 -16.66 -0.19 -6.40
N SER A 253 -15.44 -0.73 -6.29
CA SER A 253 -15.08 -1.99 -6.92
C SER A 253 -15.93 -3.14 -6.38
N ARG A 254 -16.11 -3.23 -5.07
CA ARG A 254 -16.92 -4.26 -4.41
C ARG A 254 -18.36 -4.27 -4.90
N SER A 255 -19.03 -3.13 -4.91
CA SER A 255 -20.42 -3.04 -5.36
C SER A 255 -20.63 -3.58 -6.78
N LYS A 256 -19.65 -3.36 -7.68
CA LYS A 256 -19.71 -3.88 -9.05
C LYS A 256 -19.36 -5.37 -9.11
N LEU A 257 -18.33 -5.82 -8.39
CA LEU A 257 -17.92 -7.23 -8.35
C LEU A 257 -18.98 -8.11 -7.68
N ASP A 258 -19.72 -7.61 -6.69
CA ASP A 258 -20.83 -8.34 -6.06
C ASP A 258 -21.98 -8.61 -7.05
N SER A 259 -22.21 -7.71 -8.01
CA SER A 259 -23.15 -7.93 -9.12
C SER A 259 -22.68 -9.07 -10.04
N THR A 260 -21.40 -9.05 -10.42
CA THR A 260 -20.78 -10.14 -11.20
C THR A 260 -20.82 -11.48 -10.46
N ARG A 261 -20.53 -11.48 -9.17
CA ARG A 261 -20.64 -12.65 -8.31
C ARG A 261 -22.06 -13.19 -8.23
N SER A 262 -23.05 -12.31 -8.14
CA SER A 262 -24.47 -12.68 -8.15
C SER A 262 -24.86 -13.33 -9.47
N CYS A 263 -24.39 -12.80 -10.61
CA CYS A 263 -24.56 -13.40 -11.93
C CYS A 263 -23.96 -14.82 -12.00
N LEU A 264 -22.72 -14.99 -11.53
CA LEU A 264 -22.04 -16.29 -11.47
C LEU A 264 -22.77 -17.33 -10.61
N ARG A 265 -23.44 -16.88 -9.53
CA ARG A 265 -24.27 -17.72 -8.67
C ARG A 265 -25.59 -18.11 -9.32
N SER A 266 -26.24 -17.17 -10.01
CA SER A 266 -27.51 -17.41 -10.72
C SER A 266 -27.37 -18.36 -11.92
N HIS A 267 -26.16 -18.43 -12.50
CA HIS A 267 -25.87 -19.26 -13.66
C HIS A 267 -24.79 -20.31 -13.34
N SER A 268 -25.14 -21.25 -12.46
CA SER A 268 -24.22 -22.32 -12.06
C SER A 268 -23.91 -23.28 -13.24
N LYS A 269 -22.79 -24.02 -13.18
CA LYS A 269 -22.42 -25.01 -14.23
C LYS A 269 -23.50 -26.09 -14.35
N ALA A 270 -24.18 -26.39 -13.25
CA ALA A 270 -25.30 -27.33 -13.22
C ALA A 270 -26.53 -26.75 -13.92
N ASP A 271 -26.86 -25.48 -13.64
CA ASP A 271 -28.01 -24.79 -14.24
C ASP A 271 -27.86 -24.68 -15.75
N LEU A 272 -26.67 -24.31 -16.23
CA LEU A 272 -26.37 -24.22 -17.66
C LEU A 272 -26.62 -25.55 -18.40
N ARG A 273 -26.39 -26.69 -17.76
CA ARG A 273 -26.69 -28.00 -18.35
C ARG A 273 -28.18 -28.30 -18.39
N ALA A 274 -28.99 -27.68 -17.53
CA ALA A 274 -30.43 -27.91 -17.43
C ALA A 274 -31.28 -26.93 -18.25
N TYR A 275 -30.75 -25.76 -18.59
CA TYR A 275 -31.48 -24.70 -19.33
C TYR A 275 -32.00 -25.14 -20.69
N SER A 276 -33.04 -24.47 -21.21
CA SER A 276 -33.49 -24.64 -22.59
C SER A 276 -32.55 -23.93 -23.58
N PHE A 277 -32.74 -24.12 -24.89
CA PHE A 277 -31.96 -23.39 -25.90
C PHE A 277 -32.16 -21.87 -25.78
N ASP A 278 -33.40 -21.40 -25.68
CA ASP A 278 -33.71 -19.96 -25.60
C ASP A 278 -33.10 -19.34 -24.33
N THR A 279 -33.22 -20.01 -23.18
CA THR A 279 -32.61 -19.54 -21.92
C THR A 279 -31.08 -19.51 -22.02
N LEU A 280 -30.44 -20.43 -22.75
CA LEU A 280 -29.00 -20.40 -22.97
C LEU A 280 -28.57 -19.19 -23.80
N VAL A 281 -29.34 -18.80 -24.81
CA VAL A 281 -29.06 -17.59 -25.62
C VAL A 281 -29.15 -16.32 -24.75
N GLU A 282 -30.19 -16.20 -23.92
CA GLU A 282 -30.32 -15.08 -22.98
C GLU A 282 -29.20 -15.05 -21.93
N THR A 283 -28.79 -16.23 -21.45
CA THR A 283 -27.70 -16.36 -20.48
C THR A 283 -26.35 -15.98 -21.09
N GLU A 284 -26.11 -16.20 -22.38
CA GLU A 284 -24.87 -15.78 -23.05
C GLU A 284 -24.67 -14.27 -22.97
N SER A 285 -25.72 -13.50 -23.31
CA SER A 285 -25.69 -12.05 -23.21
C SER A 285 -25.44 -11.60 -21.77
N THR A 286 -26.12 -12.22 -20.81
CA THR A 286 -25.98 -11.88 -19.39
C THR A 286 -24.56 -12.14 -18.86
N LEU A 287 -23.95 -13.27 -19.23
CA LEU A 287 -22.57 -13.60 -18.85
C LEU A 287 -21.55 -12.68 -19.52
N ARG A 288 -21.80 -12.28 -20.78
CA ARG A 288 -20.97 -11.33 -21.50
C ARG A 288 -21.02 -9.95 -20.85
N ASP A 289 -22.20 -9.43 -20.53
CA ASP A 289 -22.36 -8.14 -19.86
C ASP A 289 -21.68 -8.13 -18.49
N ALA A 290 -21.75 -9.25 -17.75
CA ALA A 290 -21.06 -9.40 -16.47
C ALA A 290 -19.53 -9.42 -16.62
N GLN A 291 -19.00 -9.96 -17.73
CA GLN A 291 -17.58 -9.95 -18.04
C GLN A 291 -17.09 -8.54 -18.39
N GLU A 292 -17.79 -7.84 -19.27
CA GLU A 292 -17.47 -6.45 -19.67
C GLU A 292 -17.50 -5.53 -18.43
N GLN A 293 -18.45 -5.73 -17.51
CA GLN A 293 -18.48 -5.02 -16.22
C GLN A 293 -17.24 -5.32 -15.36
N CYS A 294 -16.80 -6.57 -15.29
CA CYS A 294 -15.63 -6.96 -14.49
C CYS A 294 -14.34 -6.35 -15.06
N GLU A 295 -14.17 -6.37 -16.38
CA GLU A 295 -13.05 -5.73 -17.08
C GLU A 295 -13.03 -4.21 -16.81
N SER A 296 -14.18 -3.54 -16.87
CA SER A 296 -14.31 -2.12 -16.54
C SER A 296 -13.93 -1.82 -15.08
N VAL A 297 -14.25 -2.72 -14.14
CA VAL A 297 -13.83 -2.58 -12.73
C VAL A 297 -12.32 -2.66 -12.62
N LEU A 298 -11.68 -3.62 -13.29
CA LEU A 298 -10.22 -3.79 -13.25
C LEU A 298 -9.51 -2.55 -13.81
N GLU A 299 -9.97 -2.03 -14.94
CA GLU A 299 -9.40 -0.82 -15.56
C GLU A 299 -9.55 0.40 -14.65
N THR A 300 -10.77 0.64 -14.13
CA THR A 300 -11.02 1.75 -13.19
C THR A 300 -10.14 1.61 -11.96
N ARG A 301 -9.98 0.39 -11.44
CA ARG A 301 -9.19 0.14 -10.24
C ARG A 301 -7.70 0.36 -10.47
N GLN A 302 -7.16 -0.02 -11.62
CA GLN A 302 -5.78 0.29 -11.99
C GLN A 302 -5.54 1.80 -12.06
N GLN A 303 -6.47 2.56 -12.66
CA GLN A 303 -6.41 4.02 -12.69
C GLN A 303 -6.45 4.65 -11.29
N ASP A 304 -7.33 4.15 -10.40
CA ASP A 304 -7.41 4.59 -9.01
C ASP A 304 -6.09 4.34 -8.27
N ILE A 305 -5.48 3.16 -8.45
CA ILE A 305 -4.18 2.81 -7.86
C ILE A 305 -3.09 3.77 -8.35
N HIS A 306 -3.00 4.03 -9.65
CA HIS A 306 -2.02 4.97 -10.19
C HIS A 306 -2.22 6.39 -9.66
N ALA A 307 -3.47 6.87 -9.62
CA ALA A 307 -3.79 8.20 -9.12
C ALA A 307 -3.49 8.34 -7.62
N ALA A 308 -3.74 7.30 -6.82
CA ALA A 308 -3.41 7.28 -5.40
C ALA A 308 -1.90 7.34 -5.18
N ASN A 309 -1.12 6.52 -5.89
CA ASN A 309 0.33 6.46 -5.72
C ASN A 309 1.06 7.71 -6.22
N ASN A 310 0.54 8.39 -7.25
CA ASN A 310 1.06 9.70 -7.65
C ASN A 310 0.91 10.78 -6.57
N ARG A 311 0.00 10.59 -5.62
CA ARG A 311 -0.25 11.51 -4.49
C ARG A 311 0.36 11.02 -3.18
N PHE A 312 0.74 9.75 -3.12
CA PHE A 312 1.30 9.12 -1.94
C PHE A 312 2.80 9.37 -1.91
N SER A 313 3.23 10.21 -0.99
CA SER A 313 4.61 10.64 -0.86
C SER A 313 5.20 10.34 0.52
N CYS A 314 4.49 9.57 1.35
CA CYS A 314 4.87 9.39 2.75
C CYS A 314 5.92 8.30 2.99
N GLN A 315 6.19 7.38 2.06
CA GLN A 315 7.23 6.35 2.22
C GLN A 315 7.76 5.86 0.86
N GLU A 316 8.94 5.20 0.88
CA GLU A 316 9.43 4.41 -0.26
C GLU A 316 8.49 3.21 -0.48
N GLY A 317 7.56 3.29 -1.44
CA GLY A 317 6.69 2.16 -1.78
C GLY A 317 5.32 2.56 -2.30
N PHE A 318 4.49 1.55 -2.57
CA PHE A 318 3.09 1.75 -2.96
C PHE A 318 2.19 1.90 -1.73
N LEU A 319 1.18 2.76 -1.81
CA LEU A 319 0.14 2.89 -0.79
C LEU A 319 -0.48 1.53 -0.44
N GLN A 320 -0.70 0.66 -1.44
CA GLN A 320 -1.30 -0.66 -1.21
C GLN A 320 -0.38 -1.62 -0.46
N GLU A 321 0.94 -1.49 -0.61
CA GLU A 321 1.90 -2.29 0.16
C GLU A 321 1.91 -1.88 1.64
N TYR A 322 1.75 -0.58 1.90
CA TYR A 322 1.55 -0.06 3.26
C TYR A 322 0.24 -0.57 3.88
N LEU A 323 -0.89 -0.37 3.19
CA LEU A 323 -2.23 -0.64 3.73
C LEU A 323 -2.56 -2.12 3.93
N TYR A 324 -1.91 -3.00 3.17
CA TYR A 324 -2.19 -4.44 3.19
C TYR A 324 -0.94 -5.24 3.58
N LYS A 325 -0.04 -4.64 4.36
CA LYS A 325 1.25 -5.25 4.75
C LYS A 325 1.09 -6.61 5.45
N ASP A 326 0.03 -6.76 6.24
CA ASP A 326 -0.27 -7.96 7.03
C ASP A 326 -1.30 -8.89 6.36
N ALA A 327 -1.82 -8.49 5.20
CA ALA A 327 -2.79 -9.26 4.45
C ALA A 327 -2.11 -10.23 3.45
N PRO A 328 -2.75 -11.35 3.08
CA PRO A 328 -2.20 -12.28 2.09
C PRO A 328 -2.26 -11.76 0.63
N PHE A 329 -2.63 -10.49 0.43
CA PHE A 329 -2.81 -9.87 -0.87
C PHE A 329 -2.41 -8.39 -0.85
N THR A 330 -2.00 -7.85 -1.99
CA THR A 330 -1.71 -6.41 -2.15
C THR A 330 -2.80 -5.68 -2.94
N PHE A 331 -3.51 -6.40 -3.84
CA PHE A 331 -4.48 -5.78 -4.75
C PHE A 331 -5.84 -6.50 -4.70
N PRO A 332 -6.59 -6.41 -3.58
CA PRO A 332 -7.76 -7.26 -3.29
C PRO A 332 -8.84 -7.22 -4.39
N ALA A 333 -9.15 -6.03 -4.90
CA ALA A 333 -10.13 -5.86 -5.98
C ALA A 333 -9.64 -6.42 -7.32
N LEU A 334 -8.35 -6.31 -7.64
CA LEU A 334 -7.80 -6.87 -8.88
C LEU A 334 -7.80 -8.41 -8.82
N CYS A 335 -7.35 -8.99 -7.70
CA CYS A 335 -7.38 -10.44 -7.49
C CYS A 335 -8.80 -11.01 -7.61
N THR A 336 -9.78 -10.33 -6.98
CA THR A 336 -11.19 -10.74 -7.01
C THR A 336 -11.75 -10.65 -8.44
N GLY A 337 -11.50 -9.54 -9.15
CA GLY A 337 -11.98 -9.36 -10.52
C GLY A 337 -11.37 -10.34 -11.52
N ILE A 338 -10.07 -10.63 -11.43
CA ILE A 338 -9.42 -11.66 -12.27
C ILE A 338 -10.09 -13.03 -12.04
N THR A 339 -10.32 -13.40 -10.77
CA THR A 339 -11.01 -14.65 -10.42
C THR A 339 -12.42 -14.71 -11.04
N HIS A 340 -13.17 -13.60 -11.01
CA HIS A 340 -14.49 -13.55 -11.64
C HIS A 340 -14.43 -13.66 -13.16
N ILE A 341 -13.45 -13.04 -13.82
CA ILE A 341 -13.25 -13.17 -15.28
C ILE A 341 -12.97 -14.62 -15.65
N GLU A 342 -12.06 -15.30 -14.95
CA GLU A 342 -11.74 -16.71 -15.21
C GLU A 342 -12.98 -17.60 -15.07
N GLN A 343 -13.79 -17.36 -14.04
CA GLN A 343 -15.03 -18.10 -13.83
C GLN A 343 -16.07 -17.83 -14.92
N LEU A 344 -16.22 -16.58 -15.35
CA LEU A 344 -17.13 -16.21 -16.43
C LEU A 344 -16.70 -16.85 -17.75
N ASP A 345 -15.40 -16.85 -18.07
CA ASP A 345 -14.87 -17.46 -19.28
C ASP A 345 -15.11 -18.98 -19.31
N GLU A 346 -14.94 -19.65 -18.17
CA GLU A 346 -15.32 -21.05 -18.01
C GLU A 346 -16.82 -21.29 -18.26
N ARG A 347 -17.70 -20.40 -17.76
CA ARG A 347 -19.15 -20.52 -17.97
C ARG A 347 -19.54 -20.30 -19.41
N ARG A 348 -18.96 -19.28 -20.06
CA ARG A 348 -19.21 -18.97 -21.46
C ARG A 348 -18.72 -20.10 -22.37
N THR A 349 -17.57 -20.68 -22.08
CA THR A 349 -17.06 -21.87 -22.79
C THR A 349 -17.99 -23.07 -22.64
N LEU A 350 -18.50 -23.34 -21.44
CA LEU A 350 -19.47 -24.42 -21.21
C LEU A 350 -20.80 -24.15 -21.94
N LEU A 351 -21.28 -22.92 -21.89
CA LEU A 351 -22.51 -22.49 -22.54
C LEU A 351 -22.41 -22.68 -24.06
N ALA A 352 -21.33 -22.21 -24.68
CA ALA A 352 -21.09 -22.37 -26.11
C ALA A 352 -21.09 -23.85 -26.54
N ARG A 353 -20.43 -24.72 -25.76
CA ARG A 353 -20.47 -26.17 -26.00
C ARG A 353 -21.89 -26.74 -25.90
N THR A 354 -22.67 -26.29 -24.91
CA THR A 354 -24.04 -26.76 -24.68
C THR A 354 -24.99 -26.29 -25.80
N LEU A 355 -24.83 -25.06 -26.28
CA LEU A 355 -25.56 -24.56 -27.45
C LEU A 355 -25.26 -25.38 -28.70
N SER A 356 -23.99 -25.66 -28.99
CA SER A 356 -23.59 -26.47 -30.15
C SER A 356 -24.06 -27.92 -30.11
N GLN A 357 -24.39 -28.45 -28.93
CA GLN A 357 -24.92 -29.82 -28.79
C GLN A 357 -26.45 -29.88 -28.96
N ARG A 358 -27.14 -28.74 -28.91
CA ARG A 358 -28.61 -28.66 -28.86
C ARG A 358 -29.24 -27.96 -30.07
N GLY A 359 -28.50 -27.10 -30.75
CA GLY A 359 -28.84 -26.57 -32.07
C GLY A 359 -28.31 -27.46 -33.16
#